data_AF-A0A2V7P982-F1
#
_entry.id   AF-A0A2V7P982-F1
#
_cell.length_a   1.000
_cell.length_b   1.000
_cell.length_c   1.000
_cell.angle_alpha   90.00
_cell.angle_beta   90.00
_cell.angle_gamma   90.00
#
_symmetry.space_group_name_H-M   'P 1'
#
loop_
_entity.id
_entity.type
_entity.pdbx_description
1 polymer ?
#
loop_
_entity_poly.entity_id
_entity_poly.type
_entity_poly.pdbx_seq_one_letter_code
_entity_poly.pdbx_strand_id
1 'polypeptide(L)'
;HEYEAAMGAALARITARVPGLDTVVFGDLFLADIRAYRERMLGRHGMQGLFPLWLRDTGALAREFVELGYRAVLVCVDTAQLAREFAGREFDAALLRDLPPAVDPCGENGEFHTFVYAGPGLRRVVPCERGAVVLRNDRFVYCDLVDTTPR
;
A
#
# COMPACT_ATOMS: atom_id res chain seq x y z
N HIS A 1 16.75 -11.91 10.17
CA HIS A 1 15.39 -11.40 10.41
C HIS A 1 14.40 -12.34 9.73
N GLU A 2 13.30 -12.70 10.40
CA GLU A 2 12.29 -13.65 9.92
C GLU A 2 11.70 -13.27 8.55
N TYR A 3 11.51 -11.98 8.29
CA TYR A 3 11.04 -11.45 7.01
C TYR A 3 11.95 -11.83 5.82
N GLU A 4 13.27 -11.65 5.93
CA GLU A 4 14.21 -11.99 4.85
C GLU A 4 14.22 -13.49 4.57
N ALA A 5 14.13 -14.32 5.62
CA ALA A 5 14.06 -15.77 5.47
C ALA A 5 12.76 -16.19 4.77
N ALA A 6 11.63 -15.61 5.16
CA ALA A 6 10.34 -15.87 4.52
C ALA A 6 10.33 -15.42 3.06
N MET A 7 10.85 -14.23 2.77
CA MET A 7 10.98 -13.70 1.42
C MET A 7 11.89 -14.59 0.57
N GLY A 8 13.10 -14.92 1.03
CA GLY A 8 14.02 -15.79 0.32
C GLY A 8 13.44 -17.16 0.02
N ALA A 9 12.71 -17.76 0.98
CA ALA A 9 12.01 -19.02 0.76
C ALA A 9 10.87 -18.90 -0.26
N ALA A 10 10.17 -17.76 -0.33
CA ALA A 10 9.14 -17.50 -1.32
C ALA A 10 9.73 -17.32 -2.72
N LEU A 11 10.82 -16.54 -2.84
CA LEU A 11 11.55 -16.30 -4.08
C LEU A 11 12.10 -17.61 -4.65
N ALA A 12 12.77 -18.43 -3.83
CA ALA A 12 13.28 -19.74 -4.25
C ALA A 12 12.16 -20.68 -4.76
N ARG A 13 10.99 -20.66 -4.11
CA ARG A 13 9.83 -21.47 -4.53
C ARG A 13 9.26 -21.00 -5.86
N ILE A 14 9.19 -19.70 -6.11
CA ILE A 14 8.59 -19.18 -7.35
C ILE A 14 9.55 -19.29 -8.54
N THR A 15 10.86 -19.04 -8.35
CA THR A 15 11.85 -19.17 -9.43
C THR A 15 12.02 -20.62 -9.90
N ALA A 16 11.87 -21.60 -9.00
CA ALA A 16 11.82 -23.02 -9.37
C ALA A 16 10.60 -23.38 -10.25
N ARG A 17 9.49 -22.63 -10.12
CA ARG A 17 8.25 -22.87 -10.88
C ARG A 17 8.18 -22.08 -12.19
N VAL A 18 8.87 -20.95 -12.26
CA VAL A 18 8.84 -20.04 -13.41
C VAL A 18 10.27 -19.78 -13.85
N PRO A 19 10.82 -20.65 -14.73
CA PRO A 19 12.15 -20.45 -15.30
C PRO A 19 12.26 -19.07 -15.97
N GLY A 20 13.33 -18.35 -15.69
CA GLY A 20 13.56 -16.99 -16.22
C GLY A 20 12.90 -15.86 -15.42
N LEU A 21 12.18 -16.16 -14.33
CA LEU A 21 11.74 -15.11 -13.40
C LEU A 21 12.95 -14.52 -12.67
N ASP A 22 13.29 -13.28 -13.01
CA ASP A 22 14.46 -12.57 -12.46
C ASP A 22 14.11 -11.23 -11.81
N THR A 23 12.87 -10.75 -11.93
CA THR A 23 12.50 -9.38 -11.55
C THR A 23 11.35 -9.36 -10.56
N VAL A 24 11.47 -8.52 -9.53
CA VAL A 24 10.40 -8.19 -8.57
C VAL A 24 10.05 -6.72 -8.72
N VAL A 25 8.77 -6.42 -8.92
CA VAL A 25 8.27 -5.04 -9.01
C VAL A 25 7.83 -4.56 -7.64
N PHE A 26 8.28 -3.39 -7.23
CA PHE A 26 7.81 -2.72 -6.03
C PHE A 26 7.15 -1.38 -6.34
N GLY A 27 6.24 -0.98 -5.45
CA GLY A 27 5.55 0.30 -5.49
C GLY A 27 6.19 1.42 -4.66
N ASP A 28 7.42 1.25 -4.15
CA ASP A 28 8.09 2.27 -3.33
C ASP A 28 8.27 3.59 -4.12
N LEU A 29 8.00 4.74 -3.48
CA LEU A 29 8.02 6.04 -4.16
C LEU A 29 9.34 6.78 -3.98
N PHE A 30 9.94 6.86 -2.77
CA PHE A 30 11.16 7.68 -2.61
C PHE A 30 12.12 7.31 -1.47
N LEU A 31 11.83 6.32 -0.62
CA LEU A 31 12.69 5.98 0.52
C LEU A 31 13.95 5.21 0.10
N ALA A 32 15.03 5.94 -0.20
CA ALA A 32 16.27 5.40 -0.79
C ALA A 32 16.87 4.23 0.00
N ASP A 33 16.83 4.29 1.32
CA ASP A 33 17.33 3.21 2.19
C ASP A 33 16.53 1.93 2.04
N ILE A 34 15.20 2.04 1.88
CA ILE A 34 14.31 0.89 1.63
C ILE A 34 14.62 0.29 0.27
N ARG A 35 14.77 1.12 -0.78
CA ARG A 35 15.16 0.64 -2.11
C ARG A 35 16.49 -0.09 -2.07
N ALA A 36 17.53 0.51 -1.49
CA ALA A 36 18.85 -0.09 -1.40
C ALA A 36 18.82 -1.39 -0.59
N TYR A 37 18.00 -1.45 0.46
CA TYR A 37 17.77 -2.68 1.21
C TYR A 37 17.13 -3.78 0.35
N ARG A 38 16.08 -3.46 -0.42
CA ARG A 38 15.41 -4.39 -1.35
C ARG A 38 16.36 -4.90 -2.42
N GLU A 39 17.14 -4.01 -3.04
CA GLU A 39 18.13 -4.38 -4.07
C GLU A 39 19.19 -5.34 -3.51
N ARG A 40 19.74 -5.07 -2.31
CA ARG A 40 20.69 -5.98 -1.64
C ARG A 40 20.06 -7.34 -1.33
N MET A 41 18.82 -7.36 -0.83
CA MET A 41 18.10 -8.59 -0.51
C MET A 41 17.88 -9.45 -1.76
N LEU A 42 17.37 -8.85 -2.85
CA LEU A 42 17.10 -9.55 -4.11
C LEU A 42 18.37 -10.03 -4.79
N GLY A 43 19.45 -9.24 -4.74
CA GLY A 43 20.74 -9.61 -5.30
C GLY A 43 21.29 -10.92 -4.73
N ARG A 44 21.01 -11.23 -3.44
CA ARG A 44 21.38 -12.52 -2.82
C ARG A 44 20.65 -13.72 -3.44
N HIS A 45 19.55 -13.49 -4.15
CA HIS A 45 18.73 -14.50 -4.82
C HIS A 45 18.86 -14.43 -6.35
N GLY A 46 19.81 -13.65 -6.88
CA GLY A 46 19.98 -13.48 -8.33
C GLY A 46 18.82 -12.73 -9.00
N MET A 47 18.06 -11.94 -8.23
CA MET A 47 16.90 -11.19 -8.71
C MET A 47 17.18 -9.68 -8.73
N GLN A 48 16.42 -8.96 -9.56
CA GLN A 48 16.46 -7.52 -9.75
C GLN A 48 15.19 -6.88 -9.21
N GLY A 49 15.32 -5.68 -8.63
CA GLY A 49 14.19 -4.85 -8.24
C GLY A 49 13.84 -3.86 -9.34
N LEU A 50 12.56 -3.80 -9.71
CA LEU A 50 12.01 -2.76 -10.60
C LEU A 50 11.13 -1.83 -9.77
N PHE A 51 11.32 -0.51 -9.93
CA PHE A 51 10.64 0.52 -9.16
C PHE A 51 9.96 1.53 -10.11
N PRO A 52 8.82 1.19 -10.75
CA PRO A 52 8.21 2.02 -11.79
C PRO A 52 7.72 3.38 -11.29
N LEU A 53 7.48 3.50 -9.99
CA LEU A 53 6.93 4.70 -9.37
C LEU A 53 7.99 5.59 -8.70
N TRP A 54 9.27 5.18 -8.76
CA TRP A 54 10.35 5.86 -8.07
C TRP A 54 10.49 7.33 -8.48
N LEU A 55 10.54 8.23 -7.49
CA LEU A 55 10.62 9.69 -7.63
C LEU A 55 9.47 10.33 -8.43
N ARG A 56 8.35 9.64 -8.59
CA ARG A 56 7.14 10.26 -9.13
C ARG A 56 6.52 11.20 -8.09
N ASP A 57 5.92 12.28 -8.57
CA ASP A 57 5.16 13.22 -7.73
C ASP A 57 3.96 12.51 -7.08
N THR A 58 3.91 12.51 -5.75
CA THR A 58 2.88 11.79 -4.98
C THR A 58 1.49 12.38 -5.18
N GLY A 59 1.40 13.71 -5.31
CA GLY A 59 0.14 14.39 -5.61
C GLY A 59 -0.43 14.06 -7.00
N ALA A 60 0.42 13.94 -8.03
CA ALA A 60 0.03 13.50 -9.36
C ALA A 60 -0.36 12.03 -9.37
N LEU A 61 0.40 11.18 -8.67
CA LEU A 61 0.11 9.75 -8.57
C LEU A 61 -1.21 9.46 -7.84
N ALA A 62 -1.49 10.15 -6.74
CA ALA A 62 -2.74 10.02 -6.00
C ALA A 62 -3.95 10.41 -6.87
N ARG A 63 -3.82 11.46 -7.69
CA ARG A 63 -4.86 11.86 -8.65
C ARG A 63 -5.02 10.83 -9.76
N GLU A 64 -3.92 10.35 -10.35
CA GLU A 64 -3.94 9.29 -11.36
C GLU A 64 -4.64 8.04 -10.83
N PHE A 65 -4.37 7.62 -9.59
CA PHE A 65 -5.03 6.48 -8.95
C PHE A 65 -6.57 6.63 -8.95
N VAL A 66 -7.07 7.82 -8.58
CA VAL A 66 -8.50 8.12 -8.57
C VAL A 66 -9.06 8.16 -10.01
N GLU A 67 -8.34 8.79 -10.94
CA GLU A 67 -8.75 8.93 -12.34
C GLU A 67 -8.80 7.57 -13.08
N LEU A 68 -7.90 6.66 -12.75
CA LEU A 68 -7.89 5.28 -13.26
C LEU A 68 -9.05 4.42 -12.71
N GLY A 69 -9.82 4.93 -11.75
CA GLY A 69 -10.98 4.25 -11.19
C GLY A 69 -10.65 3.21 -10.14
N TYR A 70 -9.47 3.29 -9.51
CA TYR A 70 -9.23 2.52 -8.29
C TYR A 70 -10.13 2.99 -7.16
N ARG A 71 -10.54 2.06 -6.30
CA ARG A 71 -11.33 2.34 -5.10
C ARG A 71 -10.63 1.76 -3.90
N ALA A 72 -10.37 2.63 -2.92
CA ALA A 72 -9.70 2.26 -1.69
C ALA A 72 -10.30 3.02 -0.51
N VAL A 73 -10.08 2.49 0.68
CA VAL A 73 -10.53 3.07 1.95
C VAL A 73 -9.35 3.21 2.89
N LEU A 74 -9.29 4.30 3.66
CA LEU A 74 -8.28 4.49 4.70
C LEU A 74 -8.59 3.54 5.87
N VAL A 75 -7.78 2.50 6.04
CA VAL A 75 -7.98 1.46 7.06
C VAL A 75 -7.17 1.70 8.33
N CYS A 76 -6.16 2.56 8.27
CA CYS A 76 -5.35 2.97 9.41
C CYS A 76 -4.94 4.42 9.24
N VAL A 77 -5.04 5.22 10.30
CA VAL A 77 -4.57 6.61 10.35
C VAL A 77 -3.71 6.80 11.60
N ASP A 78 -2.54 7.38 11.43
CA ASP A 78 -1.68 7.82 12.53
C ASP A 78 -2.16 9.18 13.05
N THR A 79 -2.76 9.19 14.25
CA THR A 79 -3.34 10.42 14.82
C THR A 79 -2.31 11.45 15.24
N ALA A 80 -1.03 11.12 15.23
CA ALA A 80 0.04 12.10 15.41
C ALA A 80 0.27 12.97 14.15
N GLN A 81 -0.20 12.54 12.98
CA GLN A 81 0.06 13.17 11.69
C GLN A 81 -1.22 13.62 10.97
N LEU A 82 -2.31 12.87 11.11
CA LEU A 82 -3.58 13.12 10.44
C LEU A 82 -4.76 12.93 11.41
N ALA A 83 -5.82 13.73 11.26
CA ALA A 83 -6.96 13.70 12.16
C ALA A 83 -7.71 12.36 12.09
N ARG A 84 -8.23 11.88 13.23
CA ARG A 84 -8.86 10.54 13.34
C ARG A 84 -10.06 10.33 12.43
N GLU A 85 -10.72 11.43 12.06
CA GLU A 85 -11.92 11.47 11.21
C GLU A 85 -11.63 11.03 9.77
N PHE A 86 -10.35 10.93 9.39
CA PHE A 86 -9.96 10.39 8.10
C PHE A 86 -10.05 8.87 8.01
N ALA A 87 -10.04 8.16 9.16
CA ALA A 87 -10.18 6.71 9.17
C ALA A 87 -11.55 6.29 8.63
N GLY A 88 -11.55 5.35 7.69
CA GLY A 88 -12.74 4.87 7.01
C GLY A 88 -13.22 5.74 5.85
N ARG A 89 -12.54 6.84 5.50
CA ARG A 89 -12.89 7.61 4.29
C ARG A 89 -12.47 6.86 3.02
N GLU A 90 -13.20 7.06 1.93
CA GLU A 90 -12.74 6.65 0.59
C GLU A 90 -11.51 7.45 0.19
N PHE A 91 -10.59 6.81 -0.52
CA PHE A 91 -9.50 7.46 -1.22
C PHE A 91 -10.03 7.99 -2.56
N ASP A 92 -10.59 9.20 -2.52
CA ASP A 92 -11.22 9.86 -3.66
C ASP A 92 -10.79 11.33 -3.77
N ALA A 93 -11.31 12.03 -4.79
CA ALA A 93 -10.99 13.44 -5.00
C ALA A 93 -11.45 14.35 -3.84
N ALA A 94 -12.43 13.94 -3.02
CA ALA A 94 -12.83 14.71 -1.85
C ALA A 94 -11.82 14.52 -0.70
N LEU A 95 -11.34 13.30 -0.46
CA LEU A 95 -10.25 13.05 0.46
C LEU A 95 -9.02 13.89 0.09
N LEU A 96 -8.59 13.83 -1.17
CA LEU A 96 -7.38 14.53 -1.63
C LEU A 96 -7.47 16.06 -1.45
N ARG A 97 -8.67 16.65 -1.55
CA ARG A 97 -8.87 18.08 -1.27
C ARG A 97 -8.82 18.41 0.22
N ASP A 98 -9.25 17.47 1.06
CA ASP A 98 -9.35 17.66 2.50
C ASP A 98 -8.05 17.34 3.24
N LEU A 99 -7.09 16.66 2.59
CA LEU A 99 -5.79 16.36 3.18
C LEU A 99 -5.05 17.65 3.56
N PRO A 100 -4.52 17.75 4.80
CA PRO A 100 -3.68 18.87 5.19
C PRO A 100 -2.43 18.97 4.29
N PRO A 101 -1.92 20.18 4.01
CA PRO A 101 -0.74 20.36 3.15
C PRO A 101 0.54 19.65 3.62
N ALA A 102 0.61 19.28 4.90
CA ALA A 102 1.75 18.59 5.49
C ALA A 102 1.69 17.05 5.34
N VAL A 103 0.57 16.51 4.88
CA VAL A 103 0.35 15.06 4.73
C VAL A 103 0.67 14.66 3.30
N ASP A 104 1.51 13.63 3.12
CA ASP A 104 1.77 13.08 1.80
C ASP A 104 0.49 12.43 1.24
N PRO A 105 0.04 12.79 0.01
CA PRO A 105 -1.18 12.24 -0.59
C PRO A 105 -1.17 10.73 -0.82
N CYS A 106 0.00 10.08 -0.82
CA CYS A 106 0.15 8.63 -0.90
C CYS A 106 0.39 7.97 0.48
N GLY A 107 0.53 8.75 1.56
CA GLY A 107 0.75 8.24 2.92
C GLY A 107 2.16 7.67 3.15
N GLU A 108 3.15 8.09 2.36
CA GLU A 108 4.50 7.51 2.35
C GLU A 108 5.28 7.72 3.66
N ASN A 109 4.90 8.68 4.51
CA ASN A 109 5.52 8.90 5.81
C ASN A 109 4.77 8.17 6.95
N GLY A 110 3.82 7.29 6.60
CA GLY A 110 3.04 6.51 7.55
C GLY A 110 1.85 7.28 8.14
N GLU A 111 1.40 8.35 7.48
CA GLU A 111 0.24 9.14 7.90
C GLU A 111 -1.04 8.30 7.89
N PHE A 112 -1.18 7.43 6.88
CA PHE A 112 -2.30 6.50 6.76
C PHE A 112 -1.94 5.29 5.90
N HIS A 113 -2.76 4.25 5.99
CA HIS A 113 -2.74 3.10 5.09
C HIS A 113 -4.12 2.87 4.47
N THR A 114 -4.12 2.40 3.23
CA THR A 114 -5.34 2.13 2.48
C THR A 114 -5.50 0.65 2.16
N PHE A 115 -6.74 0.25 1.89
CA PHE A 115 -7.07 -1.05 1.32
C PHE A 115 -7.79 -0.85 -0.01
N VAL A 116 -7.23 -1.37 -1.11
CA VAL A 116 -7.81 -1.31 -2.46
C VAL A 116 -8.78 -2.47 -2.65
N TYR A 117 -10.07 -2.17 -2.82
CA TYR A 117 -11.12 -3.17 -2.95
C TYR A 117 -11.71 -3.27 -4.37
N ALA A 118 -11.45 -2.30 -5.25
CA ALA A 118 -11.83 -2.32 -6.66
C ALA A 118 -10.89 -1.48 -7.52
N GLY A 119 -10.86 -1.74 -8.83
CA GLY A 119 -10.07 -0.96 -9.79
C GLY A 119 -9.44 -1.80 -10.90
N PRO A 120 -8.66 -1.17 -11.80
CA PRO A 120 -7.94 -1.86 -12.86
C PRO A 120 -7.07 -3.01 -12.32
N GLY A 121 -7.13 -4.17 -12.99
CA GLY A 121 -6.40 -5.38 -12.60
C GLY A 121 -7.16 -6.33 -11.65
N LEU A 122 -8.20 -5.85 -10.96
CA LEU A 122 -9.10 -6.71 -10.19
C LEU A 122 -10.22 -7.25 -11.09
N ARG A 123 -10.36 -8.58 -11.18
CA ARG A 123 -11.44 -9.23 -11.96
C ARG A 123 -12.84 -8.98 -11.38
N ARG A 124 -12.92 -8.73 -10.07
CA ARG A 124 -14.14 -8.43 -9.33
C ARG A 124 -13.81 -7.57 -8.12
N VAL A 125 -14.80 -6.84 -7.63
CA VAL A 125 -14.74 -6.15 -6.35
C VAL A 125 -14.46 -7.16 -5.24
N VAL A 126 -13.58 -6.79 -4.30
CA VAL A 126 -13.39 -7.53 -3.05
C VAL A 126 -14.58 -7.22 -2.14
N PRO A 127 -15.43 -8.20 -1.77
CA PRO A 127 -16.60 -7.94 -0.95
C PRO A 127 -16.17 -7.57 0.47
N CYS A 128 -16.34 -6.30 0.83
CA CYS A 128 -16.08 -5.83 2.17
C CYS A 128 -17.00 -4.68 2.54
N GLU A 129 -17.28 -4.54 3.83
CA GLU A 129 -17.93 -3.37 4.41
C GLU A 129 -17.09 -2.78 5.54
N ARG A 130 -17.32 -1.50 5.85
CA ARG A 130 -16.66 -0.82 6.95
C ARG A 130 -17.23 -1.34 8.27
N GLY A 131 -16.36 -1.87 9.11
CA GLY A 131 -16.65 -2.31 10.46
C GLY A 131 -16.40 -1.21 11.49
N ALA A 132 -15.94 -1.64 12.67
CA ALA A 132 -15.67 -0.74 13.79
C ALA A 132 -14.51 0.22 13.48
N VAL A 133 -14.61 1.44 14.00
CA VAL A 133 -13.50 2.39 14.04
C VAL A 133 -12.92 2.39 15.46
N VAL A 134 -11.68 1.94 15.61
CA VAL A 134 -11.05 1.69 16.91
C VAL A 134 -9.69 2.34 17.03
N LEU A 135 -9.44 2.99 18.17
CA LEU A 135 -8.10 3.46 18.53
C LEU A 135 -7.29 2.30 19.10
N ARG A 136 -6.07 2.10 18.60
CA ARG A 136 -5.11 1.11 19.09
C ARG A 136 -3.78 1.80 19.42
N ASN A 137 -3.13 1.33 20.48
CA ASN A 137 -1.85 1.84 20.97
C ASN A 137 -1.83 3.37 21.19
N ASP A 138 -2.98 3.96 21.55
CA ASP A 138 -3.18 5.40 21.76
C ASP A 138 -2.71 6.32 20.62
N ARG A 139 -2.55 5.77 19.41
CA ARG A 139 -1.99 6.49 18.26
C ARG A 139 -2.65 6.16 16.93
N PHE A 140 -3.06 4.91 16.73
CA PHE A 140 -3.51 4.46 15.42
C PHE A 140 -5.01 4.22 15.44
N VAL A 141 -5.74 4.94 14.60
CA VAL A 141 -7.17 4.72 14.40
C VAL A 141 -7.35 3.80 13.22
N TYR A 142 -7.90 2.62 13.48
CA TYR A 142 -8.20 1.62 12.47
C TYR A 142 -9.67 1.70 12.09
N CYS A 143 -9.97 1.58 10.80
CA CYS A 143 -11.29 1.21 10.31
C CYS A 143 -11.22 -0.25 9.88
N ASP A 144 -11.84 -1.14 10.65
CA ASP A 144 -11.86 -2.56 10.33
C ASP A 144 -12.67 -2.78 9.04
N LEU A 145 -12.28 -3.79 8.24
CA LEU A 145 -13.04 -4.24 7.08
C LEU A 145 -13.59 -5.64 7.34
N VAL A 146 -14.90 -5.79 7.15
CA VAL A 146 -15.62 -7.05 7.36
C VAL A 146 -15.89 -7.69 6.01
N ASP A 147 -15.50 -8.96 5.85
CA ASP A 147 -15.78 -9.74 4.64
C ASP A 147 -17.29 -9.99 4.49
N THR A 148 -17.82 -9.65 3.32
CA THR A 148 -19.25 -9.79 2.99
C THR A 148 -19.51 -10.86 1.93
N THR A 149 -18.53 -11.73 1.65
CA THR A 149 -18.69 -12.85 0.73
C THR A 149 -19.85 -13.75 1.19
N PRO A 150 -20.87 -14.00 0.35
CA PRO A 150 -21.94 -14.93 0.68
C PRO A 150 -21.35 -16.31 1.00
N ARG A 151 -21.74 -16.87 2.15
CA ARG A 151 -21.35 -18.23 2.54
C ARG A 151 -22.09 -19.29 1.73
#